data_AF-A0A9D1GKY6-F1
#
_entry.id   AF-A0A9D1GKY6-F1
#
_cell.length_a   1.000
_cell.length_b   1.000
_cell.length_c   1.000
_cell.angle_alpha   90.00
_cell.angle_beta   90.00
_cell.angle_gamma   90.00
#
_symmetry.space_group_name_H-M   'P 1'
#
loop_
_entity.id
_entity.type
_entity.pdbx_description
1 polymer ?
#
loop_
_entity_poly.entity_id
_entity_poly.type
_entity_poly.pdbx_seq_one_letter_code
_entity_poly.pdbx_strand_id
1 'polypeptide(L)'
;MKRVKLVVAYDGTNYHGWQLQNNGVSIEEVLNRTLTELLGEPIAVIGASRTDSGVHAMGNVAVFDTENRMPADKICYALNQRLPEDIRIQSSCQVPDDWHPRKQNCTKTYEYRILNRKMEMPVSRLYTYFCYFPIDVEKMRQAASYLVGEHDFKSFCTVRTQVEDTVRTIYSLTVERGSDDVITIRVSGSGFLYNMVRILAGTLLRVGTGLYPPEKVEEILDARNRQAAGPTLPARGLALVSLDYEDSLRPEICGQNKYWSYHLIQKEIVPKGKAYLIIDRCQDTEFPGLVYRVMRQASRNGAEHIYLADGETGKERLQNGQKYGFYRIRRVHQFWKMEKAVEISCRIEGVRLECLGEERTEREAWCRMMNAIFYSVPNSSTYDIEIVDEEEKDGSRFFWICQGDERIGIVVLIEQEEKKCLDIDMIGICQEWRGKGLGRRALAACENLAADRGLESLSLIVADSNRAAAQLYGSYGFCKKEPGRQWFAAEAENGKEKEMDGEMSGKPEKNA
;
A
#
# COMPACT_ATOMS: atom_id res chain seq x y z
N MET A 1 24.57 -14.95 14.54
CA MET A 1 23.70 -15.12 13.36
C MET A 1 23.71 -13.86 12.50
N LYS A 2 23.66 -14.00 11.19
CA LYS A 2 23.28 -12.93 10.26
C LYS A 2 22.31 -13.43 9.21
N ARG A 3 21.39 -12.57 8.76
CA ARG A 3 20.55 -12.83 7.59
C ARG A 3 21.17 -12.27 6.32
N VAL A 4 21.32 -13.12 5.31
CA VAL A 4 21.91 -12.77 4.01
C VAL A 4 20.85 -12.80 2.92
N LYS A 5 20.72 -11.70 2.18
CA LYS A 5 19.92 -11.59 0.96
C LYS A 5 20.79 -11.94 -0.26
N LEU A 6 20.24 -12.74 -1.16
CA LEU A 6 20.80 -13.08 -2.46
C LEU A 6 19.89 -12.54 -3.57
N VAL A 7 20.49 -12.00 -4.63
CA VAL A 7 19.82 -11.80 -5.93
C VAL A 7 20.28 -12.92 -6.86
N VAL A 8 19.35 -13.71 -7.37
CA VAL A 8 19.58 -14.98 -8.08
C VAL A 8 19.02 -14.88 -9.50
N ALA A 9 19.88 -15.07 -10.49
CA ALA A 9 19.51 -15.27 -11.89
C ALA A 9 19.60 -16.77 -12.22
N TYR A 10 18.69 -17.27 -13.05
CA TYR A 10 18.74 -18.65 -13.53
C TYR A 10 18.02 -18.87 -14.86
N ASP A 11 18.53 -19.82 -15.63
CA ASP A 11 17.81 -20.44 -16.73
C ASP A 11 16.96 -21.59 -16.20
N GLY A 12 15.63 -21.41 -16.16
CA GLY A 12 14.70 -22.40 -15.63
C GLY A 12 14.50 -23.65 -16.47
N THR A 13 15.11 -23.77 -17.66
CA THR A 13 14.84 -24.85 -18.63
C THR A 13 14.95 -26.26 -18.03
N ASN A 14 16.00 -26.50 -17.24
CA ASN A 14 16.31 -27.82 -16.68
C ASN A 14 15.71 -28.06 -15.29
N TYR A 15 14.87 -27.14 -14.81
CA TYR A 15 14.39 -27.14 -13.43
C TYR A 15 12.88 -27.25 -13.33
N HIS A 16 12.44 -27.93 -12.28
CA HIS A 16 11.02 -28.07 -11.94
C HIS A 16 10.47 -26.85 -11.19
N GLY A 17 11.05 -25.67 -11.46
CA GLY A 17 10.67 -24.39 -10.87
C GLY A 17 11.54 -24.03 -9.67
N TRP A 18 11.11 -23.00 -8.94
CA TRP A 18 11.85 -22.52 -7.78
C TRP A 18 11.80 -23.48 -6.60
N GLN A 19 10.59 -23.88 -6.18
CA GLN A 19 10.35 -24.54 -4.90
C GLN A 19 10.81 -26.00 -4.90
N LEU A 20 11.34 -26.49 -3.77
CA LEU A 20 11.56 -27.91 -3.52
C LEU A 20 10.32 -28.76 -3.82
N GLN A 21 10.50 -29.80 -4.63
CA GLN A 21 9.46 -30.75 -5.01
C GLN A 21 10.07 -32.14 -5.19
N ASN A 22 9.28 -33.19 -4.98
CA ASN A 22 9.76 -34.58 -5.12
C ASN A 22 9.91 -35.03 -6.58
N ASN A 23 9.46 -34.23 -7.55
CA ASN A 23 9.27 -34.65 -8.94
C ASN A 23 10.43 -34.20 -9.86
N GLY A 24 11.45 -33.53 -9.32
CA GLY A 24 12.65 -33.13 -10.06
C GLY A 24 13.42 -32.00 -9.38
N VAL A 25 14.59 -31.69 -9.93
CA VAL A 25 15.52 -30.71 -9.35
C VAL A 25 14.94 -29.30 -9.42
N SER A 26 14.97 -28.58 -8.29
CA SER A 26 14.53 -27.19 -8.20
C SER A 26 15.69 -26.22 -7.98
N ILE A 27 15.45 -24.93 -8.20
CA ILE A 27 16.44 -23.88 -7.91
C ILE A 27 16.77 -23.84 -6.41
N GLU A 28 15.75 -23.94 -5.55
CA GLU A 28 15.91 -23.98 -4.10
C GLU A 28 16.78 -25.16 -3.64
N GLU A 29 16.62 -26.34 -4.24
CA GLU A 29 17.45 -27.52 -3.94
C GLU A 29 18.93 -27.26 -4.21
N VAL A 30 19.25 -26.74 -5.39
CA VAL A 30 20.64 -26.46 -5.77
C VAL A 30 21.24 -25.41 -4.86
N LEU A 31 20.50 -24.32 -4.58
CA LEU A 31 20.98 -23.28 -3.66
C LEU A 31 21.23 -23.82 -2.24
N ASN A 32 20.28 -24.56 -1.67
CA ASN A 32 20.41 -25.13 -0.33
C ASN A 32 21.64 -26.05 -0.22
N ARG A 33 21.81 -26.95 -1.20
CA ARG A 33 22.97 -27.85 -1.25
C ARG A 33 24.27 -27.08 -1.33
N THR A 34 24.40 -26.18 -2.30
CA THR A 34 25.67 -25.45 -2.53
C THR A 34 26.01 -24.49 -1.39
N LEU A 35 25.00 -23.85 -0.78
CA LEU A 35 25.21 -23.03 0.42
C LEU A 35 25.65 -23.87 1.62
N THR A 36 25.01 -25.02 1.84
CA THR A 36 25.38 -25.95 2.92
C THR A 36 26.83 -26.42 2.78
N GLU A 37 27.23 -26.80 1.57
CA GLU A 37 28.61 -27.21 1.27
C GLU A 37 29.62 -26.06 1.42
N LEU A 38 29.26 -24.85 1.01
CA LEU A 38 30.13 -23.68 1.09
C LEU A 38 30.35 -23.22 2.55
N LEU A 39 29.28 -23.20 3.34
CA LEU A 39 29.27 -22.60 4.68
C LEU A 39 29.57 -23.62 5.79
N GLY A 40 29.47 -24.91 5.50
CA GLY A 40 29.76 -26.00 6.44
C GLY A 40 28.67 -26.22 7.49
N GLU A 41 27.46 -25.72 7.25
CA GLU A 41 26.30 -25.83 8.13
C GLU A 41 25.02 -26.01 7.29
N PRO A 42 23.94 -26.64 7.81
CA PRO A 42 22.70 -26.79 7.06
C PRO A 42 22.05 -25.45 6.73
N ILE A 43 21.85 -25.16 5.45
CA ILE A 43 21.21 -23.91 4.98
C ILE A 43 19.90 -24.22 4.24
N ALA A 44 18.87 -23.45 4.58
CA ALA A 44 17.61 -23.41 3.86
C ALA A 44 17.30 -21.97 3.44
N VAL A 45 17.12 -21.75 2.13
CA VAL A 45 16.75 -20.44 1.60
C VAL A 45 15.24 -20.23 1.63
N ILE A 46 14.83 -18.97 1.81
CA ILE A 46 13.45 -18.51 1.67
C ILE A 46 13.38 -17.62 0.42
N GLY A 47 12.66 -18.09 -0.60
CA GLY A 47 12.48 -17.35 -1.85
C GLY A 47 11.40 -16.26 -1.80
N ALA A 48 11.61 -15.20 -2.57
CA ALA A 48 10.69 -14.07 -2.74
C ALA A 48 9.56 -14.37 -3.72
N SER A 49 9.87 -15.07 -4.80
CA SER A 49 8.92 -15.44 -5.84
C SER A 49 9.09 -16.90 -6.21
N ARG A 50 7.97 -17.63 -6.23
CA ARG A 50 7.89 -18.96 -6.83
C ARG A 50 7.77 -18.76 -8.34
N THR A 51 8.65 -19.40 -9.10
CA THR A 51 8.56 -19.52 -10.56
C THR A 51 8.19 -20.95 -10.93
N ASP A 52 7.39 -21.10 -11.98
CA ASP A 52 6.96 -22.40 -12.47
C ASP A 52 8.11 -23.13 -13.18
N SER A 53 7.96 -24.44 -13.37
CA SER A 53 8.92 -25.23 -14.16
C SER A 53 9.14 -24.63 -15.54
N GLY A 54 10.41 -24.45 -15.93
CA GLY A 54 10.79 -23.85 -17.21
C GLY A 54 10.71 -22.32 -17.27
N VAL A 55 10.36 -21.61 -16.19
CA VAL A 55 10.38 -20.13 -16.13
C VAL A 55 11.76 -19.64 -15.70
N HIS A 56 12.30 -18.63 -16.38
CA HIS A 56 13.62 -18.07 -16.08
C HIS A 56 13.52 -16.94 -15.04
N ALA A 57 14.67 -16.52 -14.49
CA ALA A 57 14.77 -15.28 -13.75
C ALA A 57 16.09 -14.57 -14.00
N MET A 58 16.06 -13.25 -14.06
CA MET A 58 17.24 -12.39 -14.10
C MET A 58 17.59 -11.83 -12.71
N GLY A 59 16.62 -11.80 -11.79
CA GLY A 59 16.79 -11.23 -10.46
C GLY A 59 15.72 -11.68 -9.47
N ASN A 60 15.58 -13.00 -9.24
CA ASN A 60 14.81 -13.48 -8.10
C ASN A 60 15.55 -13.16 -6.81
N VAL A 61 14.85 -13.15 -5.67
CA VAL A 61 15.46 -12.87 -4.37
C VAL A 61 15.26 -14.04 -3.43
N ALA A 62 16.29 -14.33 -2.65
CA ALA A 62 16.24 -15.31 -1.58
C ALA A 62 16.95 -14.79 -0.33
N VAL A 63 16.57 -15.29 0.83
CA VAL A 63 17.30 -15.05 2.09
C VAL A 63 17.62 -16.34 2.80
N PHE A 64 18.68 -16.34 3.59
CA PHE A 64 19.00 -17.42 4.52
C PHE A 64 19.76 -16.85 5.72
N ASP A 65 19.76 -17.63 6.80
CA ASP A 65 20.47 -17.30 8.03
C ASP A 65 21.75 -18.14 8.15
N THR A 66 22.82 -17.56 8.68
CA THR A 66 24.12 -18.24 8.82
C THR A 66 24.90 -17.73 10.04
N GLU A 67 25.69 -18.61 10.67
CA GLU A 67 26.67 -18.27 11.70
C GLU A 67 28.10 -18.13 11.13
N ASN A 68 28.28 -18.44 9.84
CA ASN A 68 29.58 -18.38 9.19
C ASN A 68 30.16 -16.95 9.21
N ARG A 69 31.48 -16.82 9.37
CA ARG A 69 32.18 -15.53 9.47
C ARG A 69 32.36 -14.81 8.14
N MET A 70 32.13 -15.47 7.00
CA MET A 70 32.28 -14.86 5.66
C MET A 70 31.42 -13.60 5.54
N PRO A 71 31.98 -12.45 5.13
CA PRO A 71 31.18 -11.24 4.91
C PRO A 71 30.06 -11.47 3.90
N ALA A 72 28.87 -10.91 4.15
CA ALA A 72 27.68 -11.19 3.36
C ALA A 72 27.82 -10.79 1.88
N ASP A 73 28.58 -9.73 1.59
CA ASP A 73 28.89 -9.27 0.23
C ASP A 73 29.88 -10.18 -0.53
N LYS A 74 30.59 -11.08 0.18
CA LYS A 74 31.54 -12.02 -0.42
C LYS A 74 30.93 -13.36 -0.79
N ILE A 75 29.77 -13.69 -0.23
CA ILE A 75 29.09 -14.97 -0.45
C ILE A 75 28.75 -15.18 -1.93
N CYS A 76 28.30 -14.15 -2.67
CA CYS A 76 27.99 -14.28 -4.08
C CYS A 76 29.18 -14.77 -4.92
N TYR A 77 30.38 -14.23 -4.69
CA TYR A 77 31.60 -14.62 -5.43
C TYR A 77 31.97 -16.08 -5.15
N ALA A 78 31.94 -16.50 -3.88
CA ALA A 78 32.28 -17.86 -3.49
C ALA A 78 31.24 -18.88 -3.97
N LEU A 79 29.95 -18.52 -3.94
CA LEU A 79 28.86 -19.40 -4.37
C LEU A 79 28.89 -19.61 -5.89
N ASN A 80 29.15 -18.57 -6.67
CA ASN A 80 29.21 -18.67 -8.14
C ASN A 80 30.32 -19.59 -8.67
N GLN A 81 31.38 -19.85 -7.91
CA GLN A 81 32.42 -20.82 -8.28
C GLN A 81 31.94 -22.27 -8.19
N ARG A 82 30.83 -22.52 -7.47
CA ARG A 82 30.30 -23.86 -7.18
C ARG A 82 28.95 -24.13 -7.85
N LEU A 83 28.23 -23.08 -8.24
CA LEU A 83 26.93 -23.18 -8.89
C LEU A 83 27.07 -23.61 -10.36
N PRO A 84 26.11 -24.40 -10.89
CA PRO A 84 26.05 -24.72 -12.32
C PRO A 84 25.82 -23.45 -13.15
N GLU A 85 26.23 -23.46 -14.43
CA GLU A 85 26.25 -22.27 -15.30
C GLU A 85 24.89 -21.59 -15.50
N ASP A 86 23.82 -22.35 -15.37
CA ASP A 86 22.43 -21.93 -15.45
C ASP A 86 21.90 -21.32 -14.14
N ILE A 87 22.71 -21.18 -13.08
CA ILE A 87 22.36 -20.44 -11.85
C ILE A 87 23.51 -19.52 -11.45
N ARG A 88 23.21 -18.22 -11.30
CA ARG A 88 24.20 -17.20 -10.91
C ARG A 88 23.66 -16.22 -9.89
N ILE A 89 24.41 -16.01 -8.82
CA ILE A 89 24.16 -14.96 -7.84
C ILE A 89 24.68 -13.64 -8.38
N GLN A 90 23.78 -12.68 -8.58
CA GLN A 90 24.10 -11.34 -9.07
C GLN A 90 24.67 -10.46 -7.96
N SER A 91 24.16 -10.61 -6.73
CA SER A 91 24.66 -9.89 -5.56
C SER A 91 24.26 -10.59 -4.27
N SER A 92 24.98 -10.27 -3.19
CA SER A 92 24.61 -10.66 -1.83
C SER A 92 24.86 -9.53 -0.84
N CYS A 93 24.02 -9.39 0.19
CA CYS A 93 24.22 -8.40 1.24
C CYS A 93 23.57 -8.87 2.56
N GLN A 94 23.99 -8.27 3.68
CA GLN A 94 23.30 -8.46 4.95
C GLN A 94 22.02 -7.63 4.98
N VAL A 95 20.96 -8.16 5.58
CA VAL A 95 19.68 -7.48 5.83
C VAL A 95 19.28 -7.63 7.30
N PRO A 96 18.30 -6.87 7.82
CA PRO A 96 17.79 -7.07 9.17
C PRO A 96 17.36 -8.52 9.43
N ASP A 97 17.50 -8.97 10.68
CA ASP A 97 17.25 -10.37 11.06
C ASP A 97 15.77 -10.78 10.94
N ASP A 98 14.85 -9.82 10.89
CA ASP A 98 13.42 -10.01 10.69
C ASP A 98 12.96 -9.76 9.23
N TRP A 99 13.88 -9.33 8.36
CA TRP A 99 13.55 -9.05 6.96
C TRP A 99 13.16 -10.35 6.24
N HIS A 100 11.99 -10.34 5.60
CA HIS A 100 11.46 -11.49 4.87
C HIS A 100 10.93 -11.06 3.49
N PRO A 101 11.43 -11.64 2.38
CA PRO A 101 11.20 -11.09 1.04
C PRO A 101 9.74 -11.09 0.61
N ARG A 102 8.90 -12.00 1.14
CA ARG A 102 7.47 -12.04 0.80
C ARG A 102 6.60 -11.10 1.65
N LYS A 103 7.17 -10.50 2.71
CA LYS A 103 6.46 -9.59 3.63
C LYS A 103 6.76 -8.12 3.36
N GLN A 104 7.71 -7.83 2.49
CA GLN A 104 8.02 -6.48 2.06
C GLN A 104 7.11 -6.06 0.90
N ASN A 105 6.82 -4.76 0.82
CA ASN A 105 6.21 -4.21 -0.39
C ASN A 105 7.25 -4.24 -1.51
N CYS A 106 6.88 -4.85 -2.64
CA CYS A 106 7.74 -4.93 -3.80
C CYS A 106 6.92 -4.81 -5.09
N THR A 107 7.56 -4.22 -6.09
CA THR A 107 7.12 -4.30 -7.48
C THR A 107 7.79 -5.50 -8.13
N LYS A 108 6.99 -6.36 -8.75
CA LYS A 108 7.49 -7.51 -9.51
C LYS A 108 7.41 -7.20 -10.99
N THR A 109 8.50 -7.38 -11.72
CA THR A 109 8.53 -7.20 -13.18
C THR A 109 8.79 -8.51 -13.89
N TYR A 110 7.90 -8.87 -14.81
CA TYR A 110 8.06 -10.03 -15.69
C TYR A 110 8.12 -9.61 -17.15
N GLU A 111 8.83 -10.41 -17.95
CA GLU A 111 8.83 -10.31 -19.40
C GLU A 111 8.37 -11.62 -20.03
N TYR A 112 7.49 -11.50 -21.02
CA TYR A 112 7.16 -12.58 -21.93
C TYR A 112 7.64 -12.25 -23.34
N ARG A 113 8.48 -13.10 -23.92
CA ARG A 113 9.09 -12.89 -25.24
C ARG A 113 8.50 -13.81 -26.29
N ILE A 114 8.07 -13.24 -27.41
CA ILE A 114 7.47 -13.95 -28.54
C ILE A 114 8.32 -13.71 -29.79
N LEU A 115 8.94 -14.76 -30.33
CA LEU A 115 9.62 -14.69 -31.62
C LEU A 115 8.58 -14.73 -32.75
N ASN A 116 8.38 -13.60 -33.44
CA ASN A 116 7.36 -13.46 -34.47
C ASN A 116 7.93 -13.54 -35.89
N ARG A 117 8.17 -14.76 -36.37
CA ARG A 117 8.82 -15.04 -37.66
C ARG A 117 8.19 -16.23 -38.36
N LYS A 118 8.43 -16.42 -39.66
CA LYS A 118 7.92 -17.60 -40.39
C LYS A 118 8.58 -18.91 -39.98
N MET A 119 9.85 -18.87 -39.58
CA MET A 119 10.63 -20.03 -39.16
C MET A 119 11.23 -19.77 -37.78
N GLU A 120 11.26 -20.82 -36.96
CA GLU A 120 11.83 -20.76 -35.61
C GLU A 120 13.36 -20.67 -35.66
N MET A 121 13.96 -20.02 -34.67
CA MET A 121 15.42 -19.91 -34.53
C MET A 121 15.92 -20.83 -33.41
N PRO A 122 16.80 -21.81 -33.70
CA PRO A 122 17.30 -22.73 -32.69
C PRO A 122 17.94 -22.05 -31.49
N VAL A 123 18.62 -20.92 -31.69
CA VAL A 123 19.30 -20.16 -30.63
C VAL A 123 18.35 -19.39 -29.71
N SER A 124 17.09 -19.18 -30.12
CA SER A 124 16.07 -18.46 -29.36
C SER A 124 15.05 -19.38 -28.68
N ARG A 125 15.11 -20.69 -28.96
CA ARG A 125 14.09 -21.68 -28.57
C ARG A 125 13.82 -21.79 -27.08
N LEU A 126 14.83 -21.46 -26.25
CA LEU A 126 14.75 -21.58 -24.79
C LEU A 126 14.16 -20.35 -24.13
N TYR A 127 14.24 -19.17 -24.75
CA TYR A 127 13.91 -17.89 -24.12
C TYR A 127 12.76 -17.15 -24.82
N THR A 128 12.12 -17.79 -25.80
CA THR A 128 11.02 -17.21 -26.58
C THR A 128 9.93 -18.23 -26.87
N TYR A 129 8.71 -17.74 -27.04
CA TYR A 129 7.62 -18.47 -27.66
C TYR A 129 7.56 -18.15 -29.16
N PHE A 130 7.58 -19.19 -30.00
CA PHE A 130 7.53 -19.01 -31.44
C PHE A 130 6.08 -18.83 -31.95
N CYS A 131 5.85 -17.81 -32.77
CA CYS A 131 4.57 -17.59 -33.46
C CYS A 131 4.79 -17.16 -34.92
N TYR A 132 4.24 -17.94 -35.86
CA TYR A 132 4.39 -17.71 -37.31
C TYR A 132 3.30 -16.84 -37.95
N PHE A 133 2.21 -16.59 -37.22
CA PHE A 133 1.16 -15.68 -37.64
C PHE A 133 1.62 -14.23 -37.50
N PRO A 134 1.27 -13.33 -38.42
CA PRO A 134 1.49 -11.90 -38.22
C PRO A 134 0.83 -11.43 -36.92
N ILE A 135 1.53 -10.57 -36.18
CA ILE A 135 1.05 -10.01 -34.91
C ILE A 135 0.99 -8.47 -35.02
N ASP A 136 -0.22 -7.94 -34.84
CA ASP A 136 -0.49 -6.52 -34.71
C ASP A 136 -0.18 -6.05 -33.29
N VAL A 137 0.96 -5.39 -33.13
CA VAL A 137 1.45 -4.90 -31.83
C VAL A 137 0.61 -3.73 -31.33
N GLU A 138 0.03 -2.93 -32.22
CA GLU A 138 -0.74 -1.76 -31.82
C GLU A 138 -2.06 -2.18 -31.17
N LYS A 139 -2.73 -3.18 -31.74
CA LYS A 139 -3.90 -3.80 -31.08
C LYS A 139 -3.56 -4.43 -29.74
N MET A 140 -2.38 -5.04 -29.61
CA MET A 140 -1.92 -5.56 -28.32
C MET A 140 -1.70 -4.45 -27.30
N ARG A 141 -1.20 -3.27 -27.70
CA ARG A 141 -1.05 -2.11 -26.81
C ARG A 141 -2.40 -1.56 -26.36
N GLN A 142 -3.36 -1.46 -27.27
CA GLN A 142 -4.73 -1.07 -26.93
C GLN A 142 -5.36 -2.05 -25.94
N ALA A 143 -5.18 -3.36 -26.16
CA ALA A 143 -5.65 -4.38 -25.22
C ALA A 143 -4.92 -4.31 -23.87
N ALA A 144 -3.62 -4.01 -23.87
CA ALA A 144 -2.79 -3.88 -22.68
C ALA A 144 -3.27 -2.76 -21.76
N SER A 145 -3.75 -1.63 -22.31
CA SER A 145 -4.18 -0.50 -21.48
C SER A 145 -5.37 -0.82 -20.58
N TYR A 146 -6.25 -1.74 -20.98
CA TYR A 146 -7.37 -2.20 -20.13
C TYR A 146 -6.91 -2.99 -18.91
N LEU A 147 -5.70 -3.57 -18.94
CA LEU A 147 -5.16 -4.39 -17.86
C LEU A 147 -4.40 -3.58 -16.81
N VAL A 148 -4.01 -2.34 -17.13
CA VAL A 148 -3.31 -1.44 -16.18
C VAL A 148 -4.30 -0.97 -15.12
N GLY A 149 -3.85 -0.88 -13.87
CA GLY A 149 -4.67 -0.51 -12.71
C GLY A 149 -5.00 -1.70 -11.80
N GLU A 150 -5.92 -1.46 -10.86
CA GLU A 150 -6.37 -2.45 -9.89
C GLU A 150 -7.64 -3.17 -10.38
N HIS A 151 -7.55 -4.49 -10.56
CA HIS A 151 -8.65 -5.30 -11.08
C HIS A 151 -8.74 -6.65 -10.39
N ASP A 152 -9.92 -7.27 -10.42
CA ASP A 152 -10.06 -8.69 -10.14
C ASP A 152 -9.57 -9.51 -11.34
N PHE A 153 -8.38 -10.11 -11.20
CA PHE A 153 -7.74 -10.90 -12.25
C PHE A 153 -8.13 -12.38 -12.22
N LYS A 154 -9.29 -12.74 -11.66
CA LYS A 154 -9.78 -14.13 -11.62
C LYS A 154 -9.82 -14.80 -12.99
N SER A 155 -10.16 -14.07 -14.06
CA SER A 155 -10.10 -14.58 -15.44
C SER A 155 -8.69 -14.96 -15.91
N PHE A 156 -7.67 -14.39 -15.28
CA PHE A 156 -6.26 -14.63 -15.56
C PHE A 156 -5.61 -15.54 -14.50
N CYS A 157 -6.40 -16.32 -13.76
CA CYS A 157 -5.90 -17.24 -12.75
C CYS A 157 -6.28 -18.69 -13.09
N THR A 158 -5.39 -19.64 -12.79
CA THR A 158 -5.74 -21.06 -12.93
C THR A 158 -6.70 -21.48 -11.81
N VAL A 159 -7.79 -22.17 -12.16
CA VAL A 159 -8.93 -22.46 -11.25
C VAL A 159 -8.54 -23.25 -9.99
N ARG A 160 -7.45 -24.03 -10.01
CA ARG A 160 -7.04 -24.90 -8.90
C ARG A 160 -6.23 -24.20 -7.79
N THR A 161 -6.19 -22.86 -7.77
CA THR A 161 -5.39 -22.13 -6.78
C THR A 161 -6.23 -21.77 -5.55
N GLN A 162 -5.73 -22.08 -4.35
CA GLN A 162 -6.33 -21.73 -3.04
C GLN A 162 -6.12 -20.25 -2.66
N VAL A 163 -6.10 -19.33 -3.62
CA VAL A 163 -5.93 -17.89 -3.33
C VAL A 163 -7.25 -17.31 -2.84
N GLU A 164 -7.22 -16.67 -1.68
CA GLU A 164 -8.38 -16.01 -1.06
C GLU A 164 -8.79 -14.73 -1.81
N ASP A 165 -7.83 -14.07 -2.48
CA ASP A 165 -8.04 -12.81 -3.17
C ASP A 165 -7.34 -12.79 -4.53
N THR A 166 -8.12 -12.48 -5.57
CA THR A 166 -7.72 -12.41 -6.97
C THR A 166 -7.52 -10.98 -7.47
N VAL A 167 -7.67 -9.97 -6.61
CA VAL A 167 -7.42 -8.57 -6.96
C VAL A 167 -5.93 -8.28 -6.96
N ARG A 168 -5.40 -7.72 -8.06
CA ARG A 168 -4.00 -7.28 -8.17
C ARG A 168 -3.95 -5.91 -8.82
N THR A 169 -2.78 -5.28 -8.73
CA THR A 169 -2.52 -3.98 -9.35
C THR A 169 -1.38 -4.15 -10.36
N ILE A 170 -1.68 -3.87 -11.62
CA ILE A 170 -0.65 -3.74 -12.67
C ILE A 170 -0.30 -2.25 -12.77
N TYR A 171 0.95 -1.91 -12.47
CA TYR A 171 1.43 -0.53 -12.56
C TYR A 171 1.79 -0.16 -14.00
N SER A 172 2.34 -1.11 -14.76
CA SER A 172 2.64 -0.92 -16.19
C SER A 172 2.54 -2.24 -16.95
N LEU A 173 2.09 -2.15 -18.20
CA LEU A 173 2.11 -3.26 -19.15
C LEU A 173 2.44 -2.73 -20.54
N THR A 174 3.64 -3.03 -21.04
CA THR A 174 4.10 -2.57 -22.35
C THR A 174 4.23 -3.73 -23.33
N VAL A 175 4.00 -3.44 -24.61
CA VAL A 175 4.18 -4.38 -25.72
C VAL A 175 5.03 -3.70 -26.79
N GLU A 176 6.21 -4.26 -27.03
CA GLU A 176 7.21 -3.67 -27.92
C GLU A 176 7.74 -4.71 -28.90
N ARG A 177 7.99 -4.29 -30.14
CA ARG A 177 8.66 -5.11 -31.15
C ARG A 177 10.11 -4.67 -31.25
N GLY A 178 11.02 -5.58 -30.94
CA GLY A 178 12.46 -5.40 -31.13
C GLY A 178 12.87 -5.53 -32.59
N SER A 179 14.12 -5.16 -32.87
CA SER A 179 14.74 -5.30 -34.20
C SER A 179 15.07 -6.76 -34.56
N ASP A 180 14.99 -7.68 -33.61
CA ASP A 180 15.28 -9.11 -33.70
C ASP A 180 14.04 -9.97 -34.02
N ASP A 181 12.95 -9.35 -34.50
CA ASP A 181 11.63 -9.95 -34.68
C ASP A 181 10.98 -10.47 -33.38
N VAL A 182 11.51 -10.12 -32.20
CA VAL A 182 10.94 -10.49 -30.91
C VAL A 182 9.97 -9.41 -30.44
N ILE A 183 8.78 -9.84 -30.02
CA ILE A 183 7.82 -9.02 -29.32
C ILE A 183 7.97 -9.29 -27.83
N THR A 184 8.24 -8.24 -27.05
CA THR A 184 8.38 -8.30 -25.60
C THR A 184 7.14 -7.70 -24.96
N ILE A 185 6.48 -8.51 -24.12
CA ILE A 185 5.41 -8.07 -23.22
C ILE A 185 6.04 -7.92 -21.84
N ARG A 186 6.20 -6.69 -21.36
CA ARG A 186 6.74 -6.42 -20.02
C ARG A 186 5.60 -5.98 -19.11
N VAL A 187 5.49 -6.59 -17.93
CA VAL A 187 4.45 -6.27 -16.95
C VAL A 187 5.06 -6.07 -15.57
N SER A 188 4.73 -4.94 -14.93
CA SER A 188 5.13 -4.62 -13.57
C SER A 188 3.91 -4.43 -12.69
N GLY A 189 3.90 -5.01 -11.49
CA GLY A 189 2.75 -4.95 -10.59
C GLY A 189 3.03 -5.35 -9.15
N SER A 190 2.01 -5.26 -8.31
CA SER A 190 2.07 -5.58 -6.86
C SER A 190 2.24 -7.08 -6.57
N GLY A 191 1.97 -7.93 -7.56
CA GLY A 191 2.08 -9.38 -7.49
C GLY A 191 1.21 -10.04 -8.55
N PHE A 192 1.45 -11.31 -8.82
CA PHE A 192 0.75 -12.03 -9.89
C PHE A 192 0.15 -13.34 -9.37
N LEU A 193 -1.02 -13.68 -9.88
CA LEU A 193 -1.68 -14.96 -9.60
C LEU A 193 -0.98 -16.10 -10.36
N TYR A 194 -1.30 -17.33 -9.98
CA TYR A 194 -0.71 -18.51 -10.62
C TYR A 194 -1.03 -18.56 -12.12
N ASN A 195 0.01 -18.66 -12.96
CA ASN A 195 0.00 -18.53 -14.42
C ASN A 195 -0.43 -17.17 -15.00
N MET A 196 -0.67 -16.15 -14.19
CA MET A 196 -1.30 -14.90 -14.64
C MET A 196 -0.58 -14.25 -15.81
N VAL A 197 0.74 -14.03 -15.71
CA VAL A 197 1.51 -13.37 -16.79
C VAL A 197 1.44 -14.16 -18.11
N ARG A 198 1.44 -15.50 -18.04
CA ARG A 198 1.35 -16.37 -19.22
C ARG A 198 -0.04 -16.36 -19.86
N ILE A 199 -1.08 -16.18 -19.05
CA ILE A 199 -2.47 -16.06 -19.53
C ILE A 199 -2.71 -14.66 -20.11
N LEU A 200 -2.15 -13.61 -19.50
CA LEU A 200 -2.14 -12.25 -20.04
C LEU A 200 -1.48 -12.24 -21.42
N ALA A 201 -0.26 -12.78 -21.52
CA ALA A 201 0.47 -12.88 -22.78
C ALA A 201 -0.31 -13.67 -23.85
N GLY A 202 -0.96 -14.78 -23.47
CA GLY A 202 -1.78 -15.56 -24.40
C GLY A 202 -3.05 -14.85 -24.85
N THR A 203 -3.65 -14.03 -23.98
CA THR A 203 -4.82 -13.20 -24.32
C THR A 203 -4.42 -12.08 -25.27
N LEU A 204 -3.33 -11.37 -24.98
CA LEU A 204 -2.79 -10.35 -25.87
C LEU A 204 -2.37 -10.94 -27.23
N LEU A 205 -1.82 -12.17 -27.26
CA LEU A 205 -1.53 -12.85 -28.51
C LEU A 205 -2.80 -13.12 -29.34
N ARG A 206 -3.92 -13.47 -28.72
CA ARG A 206 -5.21 -13.61 -29.44
C ARG A 206 -5.67 -12.29 -30.04
N VAL A 207 -5.46 -11.17 -29.35
CA VAL A 207 -5.73 -9.83 -29.90
C VAL A 207 -4.79 -9.52 -31.06
N GLY A 208 -3.48 -9.70 -30.88
CA GLY A 208 -2.48 -9.39 -31.90
C GLY A 208 -2.61 -10.24 -33.16
N THR A 209 -3.12 -11.47 -33.05
CA THR A 209 -3.44 -12.33 -34.21
C THR A 209 -4.81 -12.06 -34.83
N GLY A 210 -5.56 -11.07 -34.32
CA GLY A 210 -6.86 -10.67 -34.82
C GLY A 210 -8.02 -11.59 -34.44
N LEU A 211 -7.80 -12.57 -33.56
CA LEU A 211 -8.86 -13.47 -33.08
C LEU A 211 -9.80 -12.76 -32.09
N TYR A 212 -9.26 -11.82 -31.31
CA TYR A 212 -10.04 -10.96 -30.42
C TYR A 212 -9.88 -9.49 -30.84
N PRO A 213 -10.95 -8.69 -30.76
CA PRO A 213 -10.79 -7.24 -30.76
C PRO A 213 -10.18 -6.79 -29.41
N PRO A 214 -9.47 -5.63 -29.34
CA PRO A 214 -8.85 -5.15 -28.09
C PRO A 214 -9.82 -5.02 -26.91
N GLU A 215 -11.03 -4.53 -27.15
CA GLU A 215 -12.07 -4.28 -26.15
C GLU A 215 -12.52 -5.57 -25.45
N LYS A 216 -12.32 -6.72 -26.08
CA LYS A 216 -12.62 -8.04 -25.50
C LYS A 216 -11.87 -8.28 -24.19
N VAL A 217 -10.72 -7.63 -23.99
CA VAL A 217 -9.93 -7.78 -22.76
C VAL A 217 -10.66 -7.20 -21.54
N GLU A 218 -11.39 -6.10 -21.70
CA GLU A 218 -12.23 -5.56 -20.64
C GLU A 218 -13.37 -6.52 -20.31
N GLU A 219 -14.05 -7.07 -21.32
CA GLU A 219 -15.09 -8.08 -21.11
C GLU A 219 -14.55 -9.33 -20.37
N ILE A 220 -13.31 -9.73 -20.66
CA ILE A 220 -12.66 -10.86 -19.99
C ILE A 220 -12.40 -10.54 -18.51
N LEU A 221 -11.95 -9.33 -18.18
CA LEU A 221 -11.79 -8.90 -16.78
C LEU A 221 -13.13 -8.98 -16.04
N ASP A 222 -14.19 -8.44 -16.64
CA ASP A 222 -15.53 -8.40 -16.04
C ASP A 222 -16.14 -9.78 -15.84
N ALA A 223 -15.86 -10.70 -16.76
CA ALA A 223 -16.41 -12.06 -16.70
C ALA A 223 -15.93 -12.85 -15.46
N ARG A 224 -14.80 -12.48 -14.85
CA ARG A 224 -14.17 -13.18 -13.71
C ARG A 224 -14.15 -14.70 -13.88
N ASN A 225 -13.94 -15.14 -15.11
CA ASN A 225 -14.03 -16.52 -15.58
C ASN A 225 -12.81 -16.87 -16.41
N ARG A 226 -12.01 -17.82 -15.92
CA ARG A 226 -10.79 -18.28 -16.59
C ARG A 226 -11.04 -18.74 -18.03
N GLN A 227 -12.21 -19.30 -18.35
CA GLN A 227 -12.51 -19.79 -19.70
C GLN A 227 -12.68 -18.67 -20.72
N ALA A 228 -12.94 -17.42 -20.30
CA ALA A 228 -13.05 -16.27 -21.19
C ALA A 228 -11.68 -15.81 -21.71
N ALA A 229 -10.61 -16.02 -20.92
CA ALA A 229 -9.26 -15.57 -21.26
C ALA A 229 -8.57 -16.46 -22.30
N GLY A 230 -7.46 -15.96 -22.85
CA GLY A 230 -6.61 -16.69 -23.77
C GLY A 230 -5.96 -17.96 -23.18
N PRO A 231 -5.24 -18.72 -24.02
CA PRO A 231 -4.49 -19.88 -23.56
C PRO A 231 -3.38 -19.47 -22.58
N THR A 232 -2.98 -20.39 -21.70
CA THR A 232 -1.75 -20.21 -20.93
C THR A 232 -0.58 -20.49 -21.86
N LEU A 233 0.25 -19.49 -22.18
CA LEU A 233 1.42 -19.71 -23.04
C LEU A 233 2.51 -20.56 -22.34
N PRO A 234 3.44 -21.22 -23.06
CA PRO A 234 4.53 -21.99 -22.47
C PRO A 234 5.45 -21.18 -21.54
N ALA A 235 6.09 -21.84 -20.58
CA ALA A 235 6.95 -21.20 -19.57
C ALA A 235 8.24 -20.57 -20.14
N ARG A 236 8.83 -21.19 -21.16
CA ARG A 236 10.10 -20.78 -21.80
C ARG A 236 10.17 -19.36 -22.36
N GLY A 237 9.01 -18.72 -22.55
CA GLY A 237 8.96 -17.32 -22.98
C GLY A 237 9.01 -16.33 -21.81
N LEU A 238 8.81 -16.80 -20.57
CA LEU A 238 8.63 -15.98 -19.38
C LEU A 238 9.92 -15.89 -18.56
N ALA A 239 10.29 -14.67 -18.17
CA ALA A 239 11.34 -14.42 -17.18
C ALA A 239 10.85 -13.46 -16.08
N LEU A 240 11.18 -13.74 -14.83
CA LEU A 240 11.15 -12.76 -13.74
C LEU A 240 12.36 -11.83 -13.90
N VAL A 241 12.13 -10.55 -14.23
CA VAL A 241 13.19 -9.59 -14.49
C VAL A 241 13.72 -9.00 -13.19
N SER A 242 12.84 -8.45 -12.36
CA SER A 242 13.22 -7.76 -11.12
C SER A 242 12.19 -7.92 -10.01
N LEU A 243 12.68 -7.75 -8.78
CA LEU A 243 11.91 -7.55 -7.56
C LEU A 243 12.43 -6.29 -6.88
N ASP A 244 11.67 -5.20 -7.04
CA ASP A 244 12.06 -3.88 -6.57
C ASP A 244 11.33 -3.59 -5.26
N TYR A 245 12.06 -3.63 -4.15
CA TYR A 245 11.52 -3.43 -2.80
C TYR A 245 11.42 -1.95 -2.46
N GLU A 246 10.36 -1.57 -1.74
CA GLU A 246 10.22 -0.20 -1.24
C GLU A 246 11.16 0.04 -0.06
N ASP A 247 11.89 1.16 -0.07
CA ASP A 247 12.78 1.57 1.03
C ASP A 247 11.99 2.16 2.21
N SER A 248 10.84 2.78 1.92
CA SER A 248 9.92 3.33 2.90
C SER A 248 8.47 3.10 2.49
N LEU A 249 7.58 3.08 3.47
CA LEU A 249 6.16 2.90 3.22
C LEU A 249 5.59 4.14 2.53
N ARG A 250 4.80 3.94 1.47
CA ARG A 250 4.05 5.04 0.85
C ARG A 250 3.10 5.67 1.89
N PRO A 251 3.10 7.02 2.03
CA PRO A 251 2.21 7.73 2.96
C PRO A 251 0.72 7.42 2.71
N GLU A 252 0.38 7.15 1.45
CA GLU A 252 -0.98 6.86 1.00
C GLU A 252 -0.97 5.85 -0.14
N ILE A 253 -2.02 5.03 -0.21
CA ILE A 253 -2.32 4.11 -1.31
C ILE A 253 -3.73 4.38 -1.79
N CYS A 254 -3.87 4.69 -3.08
CA CYS A 254 -5.17 4.89 -3.72
C CYS A 254 -5.48 3.71 -4.64
N GLY A 255 -6.72 3.22 -4.59
CA GLY A 255 -7.20 2.18 -5.50
C GLY A 255 -8.50 2.60 -6.15
N GLN A 256 -8.53 2.65 -7.49
CA GLN A 256 -9.69 3.10 -8.25
C GLN A 256 -9.88 2.26 -9.51
N ASN A 257 -11.12 1.85 -9.76
CA ASN A 257 -11.58 1.29 -11.03
C ASN A 257 -13.09 1.56 -11.20
N LYS A 258 -13.76 0.91 -12.15
CA LYS A 258 -15.21 1.11 -12.35
C LYS A 258 -16.10 0.64 -11.20
N TYR A 259 -15.59 -0.20 -10.31
CA TYR A 259 -16.34 -0.81 -9.23
C TYR A 259 -16.08 -0.15 -7.87
N TRP A 260 -14.89 0.41 -7.64
CA TRP A 260 -14.54 1.07 -6.38
C TRP A 260 -13.57 2.24 -6.52
N SER A 261 -13.48 3.05 -5.47
CA SER A 261 -12.51 4.12 -5.21
C SER A 261 -12.25 4.16 -3.71
N TYR A 262 -10.99 4.14 -3.31
CA TYR A 262 -10.62 4.26 -1.91
C TYR A 262 -9.23 4.90 -1.73
N HIS A 263 -9.02 5.41 -0.53
CA HIS A 263 -7.76 5.91 -0.01
C HIS A 263 -7.38 5.14 1.25
N LEU A 264 -6.17 4.58 1.28
CA LEU A 264 -5.57 4.03 2.49
C LEU A 264 -4.42 4.95 2.91
N ILE A 265 -4.66 5.75 3.95
CA ILE A 265 -3.68 6.64 4.55
C ILE A 265 -2.87 5.83 5.57
N GLN A 266 -1.55 5.82 5.39
CA GLN A 266 -0.61 5.01 6.16
C GLN A 266 0.50 5.83 6.82
N LYS A 267 0.55 7.15 6.58
CA LYS A 267 1.56 8.05 7.17
C LYS A 267 1.61 8.02 8.70
N GLU A 268 0.53 7.59 9.37
CA GLU A 268 0.47 7.47 10.84
C GLU A 268 0.83 6.08 11.36
N ILE A 269 1.17 5.12 10.49
CA ILE A 269 1.64 3.79 10.93
C ILE A 269 2.93 3.96 11.70
N VAL A 270 3.89 4.70 11.14
CA VAL A 270 5.03 5.22 11.89
C VAL A 270 4.74 6.71 12.08
N PRO A 271 4.41 7.20 13.29
CA PRO A 271 4.82 6.68 14.59
C PRO A 271 3.70 6.15 15.50
N LYS A 272 2.43 6.15 15.06
CA LYS A 272 1.27 5.90 15.95
C LYS A 272 0.68 4.50 15.83
N GLY A 273 1.15 3.68 14.89
CA GLY A 273 0.54 2.39 14.57
C GLY A 273 -0.85 2.51 13.95
N LYS A 274 -1.22 3.67 13.38
CA LYS A 274 -2.58 3.93 12.87
C LYS A 274 -2.63 4.00 11.35
N ALA A 275 -3.66 3.38 10.76
CA ALA A 275 -4.00 3.54 9.35
C ALA A 275 -5.48 3.92 9.18
N TYR A 276 -5.79 4.65 8.11
CA TYR A 276 -7.14 5.13 7.83
C TYR A 276 -7.57 4.74 6.41
N LEU A 277 -8.60 3.92 6.30
CA LEU A 277 -9.25 3.53 5.06
C LEU A 277 -10.49 4.39 4.84
N ILE A 278 -10.50 5.17 3.76
CA ILE A 278 -11.65 5.94 3.31
C ILE A 278 -12.13 5.30 2.00
N ILE A 279 -13.39 4.88 1.96
CA ILE A 279 -14.00 4.31 0.76
C ILE A 279 -14.89 5.39 0.15
N ASP A 280 -14.48 6.02 -0.94
CA ASP A 280 -15.28 7.10 -1.56
C ASP A 280 -16.47 6.53 -2.32
N ARG A 281 -16.28 5.37 -2.94
CA ARG A 281 -17.29 4.68 -3.72
C ARG A 281 -16.98 3.20 -3.80
N CYS A 282 -17.99 2.35 -3.69
CA CYS A 282 -17.83 0.92 -3.90
C CYS A 282 -19.17 0.29 -4.29
N GLN A 283 -19.16 -0.64 -5.25
CA GLN A 283 -20.33 -1.49 -5.48
C GLN A 283 -20.54 -2.45 -4.29
N ASP A 284 -21.80 -2.70 -3.93
CA ASP A 284 -22.13 -3.44 -2.71
C ASP A 284 -21.61 -4.89 -2.73
N THR A 285 -21.50 -5.49 -3.91
CA THR A 285 -20.93 -6.82 -4.11
C THR A 285 -19.41 -6.86 -3.90
N GLU A 286 -18.72 -5.74 -4.09
CA GLU A 286 -17.26 -5.63 -3.95
C GLU A 286 -16.84 -5.20 -2.53
N PHE A 287 -17.72 -4.51 -1.82
CA PHE A 287 -17.44 -3.87 -0.54
C PHE A 287 -16.79 -4.80 0.49
N PRO A 288 -17.29 -6.03 0.73
CA PRO A 288 -16.68 -6.91 1.73
C PRO A 288 -15.26 -7.35 1.37
N GLY A 289 -15.03 -7.65 0.08
CA GLY A 289 -13.73 -8.05 -0.43
C GLY A 289 -12.71 -6.91 -0.37
N LEU A 290 -13.13 -5.69 -0.73
CA LEU A 290 -12.31 -4.49 -0.64
C LEU A 290 -11.91 -4.20 0.81
N VAL A 291 -12.89 -4.12 1.72
CA VAL A 291 -12.64 -3.83 3.14
C VAL A 291 -11.65 -4.83 3.72
N TYR A 292 -11.89 -6.13 3.56
CA TYR A 292 -10.99 -7.17 4.05
C TYR A 292 -9.57 -7.05 3.47
N ARG A 293 -9.45 -6.91 2.14
CA ARG A 293 -8.16 -6.84 1.44
C ARG A 293 -7.32 -5.65 1.91
N VAL A 294 -7.93 -4.47 1.96
CA VAL A 294 -7.20 -3.22 2.27
C VAL A 294 -6.85 -3.14 3.76
N MET A 295 -7.70 -3.65 4.67
CA MET A 295 -7.34 -3.79 6.08
C MET A 295 -6.17 -4.77 6.27
N ARG A 296 -6.20 -5.92 5.60
CA ARG A 296 -5.09 -6.88 5.63
C ARG A 296 -3.78 -6.27 5.13
N GLN A 297 -3.85 -5.44 4.09
CA GLN A 297 -2.70 -4.70 3.58
C GLN A 297 -2.15 -3.71 4.64
N ALA A 298 -3.03 -2.94 5.29
CA ALA A 298 -2.63 -2.00 6.34
C ALA A 298 -1.96 -2.72 7.53
N SER A 299 -2.52 -3.83 8.00
CA SER A 299 -1.95 -4.68 9.05
C SER A 299 -0.55 -5.18 8.66
N ARG A 300 -0.39 -5.70 7.44
CA ARG A 300 0.91 -6.15 6.92
C ARG A 300 1.95 -5.02 6.87
N ASN A 301 1.50 -3.80 6.60
CA ASN A 301 2.35 -2.62 6.56
C ASN A 301 2.68 -2.05 7.96
N GLY A 302 2.18 -2.68 9.03
CA GLY A 302 2.52 -2.36 10.42
C GLY A 302 1.42 -1.63 11.19
N ALA A 303 0.21 -1.48 10.65
CA ALA A 303 -0.89 -0.85 11.38
C ALA A 303 -1.37 -1.74 12.54
N GLU A 304 -1.33 -1.21 13.76
CA GLU A 304 -1.92 -1.82 14.97
C GLU A 304 -3.41 -1.47 15.10
N HIS A 305 -3.78 -0.29 14.60
CA HIS A 305 -5.14 0.23 14.62
C HIS A 305 -5.54 0.69 13.22
N ILE A 306 -6.56 0.03 12.66
CA ILE A 306 -7.09 0.37 11.34
C ILE A 306 -8.46 0.99 11.52
N TYR A 307 -8.59 2.24 11.12
CA TYR A 307 -9.85 2.96 11.10
C TYR A 307 -10.40 2.97 9.70
N LEU A 308 -11.71 2.80 9.56
CA LEU A 308 -12.37 2.75 8.28
C LEU A 308 -13.62 3.62 8.28
N ALA A 309 -13.90 4.20 7.13
CA ALA A 309 -15.07 5.00 6.90
C ALA A 309 -15.61 4.81 5.48
N ASP A 310 -16.93 4.71 5.40
CA ASP A 310 -17.67 4.70 4.15
C ASP A 310 -18.09 6.14 3.82
N GLY A 311 -17.63 6.64 2.68
CA GLY A 311 -17.93 7.97 2.18
C GLY A 311 -19.27 8.07 1.47
N GLU A 312 -19.88 6.95 1.07
CA GLU A 312 -21.18 6.96 0.39
C GLU A 312 -22.32 7.18 1.40
N THR A 313 -22.98 8.33 1.29
CA THR A 313 -24.11 8.68 2.15
C THR A 313 -25.31 7.75 1.90
N GLY A 314 -26.03 7.39 2.98
CA GLY A 314 -27.22 6.54 2.91
C GLY A 314 -26.95 5.04 2.77
N LYS A 315 -25.69 4.62 2.58
CA LYS A 315 -25.30 3.20 2.58
C LYS A 315 -24.80 2.79 3.97
N GLU A 316 -25.69 2.27 4.83
CA GLU A 316 -25.34 1.78 6.18
C GLU A 316 -24.59 0.42 6.15
N ARG A 317 -23.55 0.31 5.34
CA ARG A 317 -22.80 -0.93 5.07
C ARG A 317 -21.89 -1.36 6.22
N LEU A 318 -21.39 -0.39 6.99
CA LEU A 318 -20.58 -0.63 8.17
C LEU A 318 -21.46 -0.66 9.42
N GLN A 319 -21.46 -1.78 10.12
CA GLN A 319 -22.26 -1.97 11.33
C GLN A 319 -21.40 -2.44 12.51
N ASN A 320 -21.80 -2.03 13.72
CA ASN A 320 -21.09 -2.40 14.93
C ASN A 320 -21.20 -3.92 15.20
N GLY A 321 -20.07 -4.59 15.37
CA GLY A 321 -19.97 -6.04 15.55
C GLY A 321 -19.88 -6.85 14.25
N GLN A 322 -20.01 -6.20 13.08
CA GLN A 322 -19.86 -6.85 11.79
C GLN A 322 -18.45 -7.41 11.60
N LYS A 323 -18.33 -8.53 10.88
CA LYS A 323 -17.05 -9.19 10.62
C LYS A 323 -16.66 -9.12 9.16
N TYR A 324 -15.36 -8.91 8.92
CA TYR A 324 -14.72 -9.02 7.62
C TYR A 324 -13.45 -9.85 7.78
N GLY A 325 -13.50 -11.11 7.37
CA GLY A 325 -12.44 -12.08 7.69
C GLY A 325 -12.25 -12.21 9.21
N PHE A 326 -11.04 -11.89 9.68
CA PHE A 326 -10.66 -11.96 11.10
C PHE A 326 -10.88 -10.65 11.86
N TYR A 327 -11.33 -9.61 11.18
CA TYR A 327 -11.55 -8.30 11.79
C TYR A 327 -13.00 -8.14 12.21
N ARG A 328 -13.20 -7.67 13.44
CA ARG A 328 -14.50 -7.22 13.94
C ARG A 328 -14.52 -5.69 13.93
N ILE A 329 -15.57 -5.15 13.34
CA ILE A 329 -15.72 -3.70 13.20
C ILE A 329 -16.49 -3.14 14.38
N ARG A 330 -15.98 -2.06 14.97
CA ARG A 330 -16.62 -1.35 16.08
C ARG A 330 -16.76 0.13 15.74
N ARG A 331 -17.94 0.72 15.96
CA ARG A 331 -18.09 2.18 15.82
C ARG A 331 -17.25 2.88 16.90
N VAL A 332 -16.43 3.85 16.51
CA VAL A 332 -15.54 4.56 17.45
C VAL A 332 -15.93 6.02 17.60
N HIS A 333 -16.05 6.75 16.49
CA HIS A 333 -16.37 8.17 16.54
C HIS A 333 -17.12 8.64 15.29
N GLN A 334 -17.93 9.66 15.47
CA GLN A 334 -18.55 10.47 14.43
C GLN A 334 -18.10 11.91 14.64
N PHE A 335 -17.59 12.52 13.59
CA PHE A 335 -17.23 13.93 13.64
C PHE A 335 -18.46 14.81 13.45
N TRP A 336 -18.46 15.98 14.07
CA TRP A 336 -19.47 17.02 13.89
C TRP A 336 -18.78 18.30 13.50
N LYS A 337 -19.24 18.91 12.41
CA LYS A 337 -18.93 20.31 12.15
C LYS A 337 -19.80 21.15 13.08
N MET A 338 -19.15 21.96 13.91
CA MET A 338 -19.82 22.90 14.78
C MET A 338 -19.51 24.33 14.34
N GLU A 339 -20.51 25.20 14.41
CA GLU A 339 -20.39 26.59 13.99
C GLU A 339 -21.01 27.54 15.01
N LYS A 340 -20.43 28.73 15.13
CA LYS A 340 -20.89 29.83 15.96
C LYS A 340 -20.82 31.14 15.16
N ALA A 341 -21.76 32.05 15.35
CA ALA A 341 -21.61 33.42 14.87
C ALA A 341 -20.57 34.16 15.71
N VAL A 342 -19.79 35.03 15.08
CA VAL A 342 -18.87 35.92 15.79
C VAL A 342 -19.68 36.96 16.56
N GLU A 343 -19.49 37.00 17.87
CA GLU A 343 -20.07 38.04 18.72
C GLU A 343 -19.00 39.06 19.10
N ILE A 344 -19.32 40.36 18.96
CA ILE A 344 -18.46 41.44 19.45
C ILE A 344 -18.51 41.41 20.98
N SER A 345 -17.62 40.63 21.60
CA SER A 345 -17.53 40.49 23.05
C SER A 345 -16.31 41.23 23.61
N CYS A 346 -16.41 41.70 24.87
CA CYS A 346 -15.34 42.40 25.56
C CYS A 346 -14.05 41.58 25.51
N ARG A 347 -12.94 42.19 25.06
CA ARG A 347 -11.61 41.57 24.97
C ARG A 347 -11.31 40.82 26.28
N ILE A 348 -11.27 39.48 26.20
CA ILE A 348 -10.98 38.64 27.36
C ILE A 348 -9.47 38.72 27.64
N GLU A 349 -9.12 39.18 28.83
CA GLU A 349 -7.73 39.30 29.25
C GLU A 349 -7.13 37.94 29.66
N GLY A 350 -5.84 37.75 29.36
CA GLY A 350 -4.99 36.71 29.94
C GLY A 350 -4.56 35.55 29.03
N VAL A 351 -5.06 35.46 27.79
CA VAL A 351 -4.52 34.55 26.75
C VAL A 351 -4.31 35.33 25.46
N ARG A 352 -3.13 35.20 24.85
CA ARG A 352 -2.78 35.83 23.56
C ARG A 352 -2.45 34.76 22.51
N LEU A 353 -2.79 35.03 21.25
CA LEU A 353 -2.32 34.23 20.12
C LEU A 353 -1.10 34.91 19.51
N GLU A 354 -0.02 34.17 19.35
CA GLU A 354 1.25 34.63 18.78
C GLU A 354 1.54 33.80 17.53
N CYS A 355 1.78 34.45 16.40
CA CYS A 355 2.05 33.74 15.15
C CYS A 355 3.34 32.92 15.29
N LEU A 356 3.35 31.71 14.73
CA LEU A 356 4.56 30.90 14.63
C LEU A 356 5.58 31.62 13.73
N GLY A 357 6.82 31.76 14.20
CA GLY A 357 7.89 32.37 13.42
C GLY A 357 8.46 31.46 12.32
N GLU A 358 9.38 32.00 11.53
CA GLU A 358 10.08 31.30 10.44
C GLU A 358 11.31 30.53 10.93
N GLU A 359 11.74 30.72 12.18
CA GLU A 359 12.94 30.04 12.69
C GLU A 359 12.71 28.53 12.80
N ARG A 360 13.63 27.75 12.22
CA ARG A 360 13.57 26.28 12.25
C ARG A 360 13.42 25.72 13.67
N THR A 361 14.17 26.23 14.64
CA THR A 361 14.12 25.73 16.02
C THR A 361 12.76 25.97 16.68
N GLU A 362 12.11 27.09 16.31
CA GLU A 362 10.78 27.45 16.78
C GLU A 362 9.71 26.54 16.15
N ARG A 363 9.78 26.30 14.83
CA ARG A 363 8.90 25.36 14.13
C ARG A 363 9.03 23.94 14.66
N GLU A 364 10.25 23.49 14.93
CA GLU A 364 10.51 22.20 15.59
C GLU A 364 9.87 22.12 16.99
N ALA A 365 9.95 23.20 17.77
CA ALA A 365 9.29 23.26 19.08
C ALA A 365 7.76 23.21 18.95
N TRP A 366 7.20 23.89 17.96
CA TRP A 366 5.76 23.87 17.69
C TRP A 366 5.29 22.47 17.30
N CYS A 367 6.00 21.81 16.37
CA CYS A 367 5.70 20.43 15.97
C CYS A 367 5.75 19.46 17.16
N ARG A 368 6.77 19.58 18.03
CA ARG A 368 6.86 18.77 19.26
C ARG A 368 5.65 18.98 20.16
N MET A 369 5.24 20.23 20.40
CA MET A 369 4.09 20.53 21.26
C MET A 369 2.78 20.04 20.63
N MET A 370 2.54 20.32 19.36
CA MET A 370 1.35 19.86 18.65
C MET A 370 1.26 18.33 18.69
N ASN A 371 2.33 17.63 18.30
CA ASN A 371 2.37 16.17 18.32
C ASN A 371 2.09 15.62 19.71
N ALA A 372 2.62 16.24 20.78
CA ALA A 372 2.34 15.83 22.16
C ALA A 372 0.87 16.06 22.57
N ILE A 373 0.29 17.21 22.22
CA ILE A 373 -1.09 17.55 22.54
C ILE A 373 -2.08 16.59 21.84
N PHE A 374 -1.82 16.27 20.58
CA PHE A 374 -2.75 15.56 19.70
C PHE A 374 -2.41 14.08 19.48
N TYR A 375 -1.32 13.54 20.06
CA TYR A 375 -0.89 12.15 19.86
C TYR A 375 -2.02 11.12 20.06
N SER A 376 -2.80 11.30 21.13
CA SER A 376 -3.92 10.41 21.50
C SER A 376 -5.25 10.78 20.85
N VAL A 377 -5.34 11.94 20.18
CA VAL A 377 -6.56 12.39 19.52
C VAL A 377 -6.81 11.52 18.27
N PRO A 378 -8.01 10.96 18.08
CA PRO A 378 -8.33 10.18 16.89
C PRO A 378 -8.18 11.02 15.62
N ASN A 379 -7.66 10.42 14.54
CA ASN A 379 -7.44 11.06 13.24
C ASN A 379 -6.52 12.30 13.25
N SER A 380 -5.74 12.53 14.31
CA SER A 380 -4.73 13.59 14.29
C SER A 380 -3.56 13.20 13.38
N SER A 381 -3.14 14.13 12.53
CA SER A 381 -1.88 14.02 11.80
C SER A 381 -0.70 14.22 12.74
N THR A 382 0.44 13.58 12.45
CA THR A 382 1.73 13.94 13.01
C THR A 382 2.34 15.04 12.14
N TYR A 383 2.87 16.11 12.73
CA TYR A 383 3.51 17.20 11.98
C TYR A 383 5.02 17.17 12.13
N ASP A 384 5.68 17.51 11.03
CA ASP A 384 7.04 18.00 10.97
C ASP A 384 7.06 19.37 10.27
N ILE A 385 8.26 19.91 10.05
CA ILE A 385 8.43 21.23 9.43
C ILE A 385 7.89 21.23 8.00
N GLU A 386 8.07 20.14 7.26
CA GLU A 386 7.66 20.05 5.85
C GLU A 386 6.12 20.17 5.75
N ILE A 387 5.39 19.50 6.64
CA ILE A 387 3.92 19.61 6.71
C ILE A 387 3.49 21.03 7.09
N VAL A 388 4.14 21.67 8.06
CA VAL A 388 3.84 23.07 8.42
C VAL A 388 4.04 23.98 7.21
N ASP A 389 5.17 23.85 6.52
CA ASP A 389 5.52 24.65 5.35
C ASP A 389 4.55 24.43 4.17
N GLU A 390 4.06 23.21 3.98
CA GLU A 390 3.06 22.86 2.96
C GLU A 390 1.69 23.45 3.31
N GLU A 391 1.18 23.22 4.51
CA GLU A 391 -0.12 23.72 4.92
C GLU A 391 -0.17 25.26 5.01
N GLU A 392 0.95 25.92 5.35
CA GLU A 392 1.04 27.39 5.28
C GLU A 392 0.82 27.94 3.87
N LYS A 393 1.30 27.22 2.84
CA LYS A 393 1.09 27.57 1.43
C LYS A 393 -0.37 27.35 1.02
N ASP A 394 -1.02 26.34 1.59
CA ASP A 394 -2.43 26.04 1.36
C ASP A 394 -3.39 26.95 2.17
N GLY A 395 -2.84 27.87 2.95
CA GLY A 395 -3.60 28.93 3.63
C GLY A 395 -3.76 28.74 5.14
N SER A 396 -3.23 27.66 5.72
CA SER A 396 -3.20 27.48 7.17
C SER A 396 -2.29 28.51 7.84
N ARG A 397 -2.66 28.90 9.06
CA ARG A 397 -1.87 29.81 9.90
C ARG A 397 -1.69 29.20 11.28
N PHE A 398 -0.45 29.17 11.73
CA PHE A 398 -0.01 28.47 12.93
C PHE A 398 0.25 29.47 14.05
N PHE A 399 -0.28 29.19 15.24
CA PHE A 399 -0.13 30.07 16.39
C PHE A 399 0.25 29.31 17.65
N TRP A 400 0.98 30.00 18.52
CA TRP A 400 1.10 29.69 19.93
C TRP A 400 -0.07 30.28 20.72
N ILE A 401 -0.55 29.53 21.69
CA ILE A 401 -1.43 30.04 22.74
C ILE A 401 -0.54 30.38 23.93
N CYS A 402 -0.47 31.66 24.30
CA CYS A 402 0.41 32.13 25.38
C CYS A 402 -0.39 32.67 26.57
N GLN A 403 0.06 32.34 27.79
CA GLN A 403 -0.40 32.97 29.03
C GLN A 403 0.79 33.65 29.70
N GLY A 404 0.80 34.99 29.71
CA GLY A 404 2.05 35.72 29.98
C GLY A 404 3.08 35.35 28.92
N ASP A 405 4.31 35.06 29.33
CA ASP A 405 5.41 34.68 28.41
C ASP A 405 5.53 33.17 28.18
N GLU A 406 4.63 32.37 28.77
CA GLU A 406 4.63 30.92 28.62
C GLU A 406 3.74 30.48 27.45
N ARG A 407 4.27 29.58 26.62
CA ARG A 407 3.54 28.88 25.54
C ARG A 407 2.83 27.68 26.15
N ILE A 408 1.51 27.76 26.24
CA ILE A 408 0.65 26.80 26.96
C ILE A 408 -0.17 25.91 26.02
N GLY A 409 -0.10 26.14 24.71
CA GLY A 409 -0.85 25.42 23.70
C GLY A 409 -0.61 25.95 22.30
N ILE A 410 -1.37 25.43 21.35
CA ILE A 410 -1.29 25.79 19.93
C ILE A 410 -2.69 25.90 19.34
N VAL A 411 -2.82 26.69 18.28
CA VAL A 411 -4.01 26.73 17.42
C VAL A 411 -3.58 26.85 15.96
N VAL A 412 -4.27 26.13 15.09
CA VAL A 412 -4.17 26.22 13.63
C VAL A 412 -5.48 26.79 13.11
N LEU A 413 -5.40 27.85 12.33
CA LEU A 413 -6.54 28.60 11.81
C LEU A 413 -6.48 28.66 10.29
N ILE A 414 -7.64 28.52 9.64
CA ILE A 414 -7.79 28.64 8.20
C ILE A 414 -8.87 29.67 7.92
N GLU A 415 -8.55 30.70 7.13
CA GLU A 415 -9.49 31.74 6.76
C GLU A 415 -10.23 31.37 5.47
N GLN A 416 -11.55 31.26 5.57
CA GLN A 416 -12.43 30.97 4.46
C GLN A 416 -13.08 32.28 4.00
N GLU A 417 -12.34 33.08 3.24
CA GLU A 417 -12.75 34.44 2.82
C GLU A 417 -14.14 34.46 2.16
N GLU A 418 -14.40 33.54 1.22
CA GLU A 418 -15.69 33.45 0.51
C GLU A 418 -16.88 33.18 1.45
N LYS A 419 -16.64 32.44 2.54
CA LYS A 419 -17.66 32.08 3.54
C LYS A 419 -17.67 33.03 4.72
N LYS A 420 -16.75 34.02 4.76
CA LYS A 420 -16.48 34.89 5.91
C LYS A 420 -16.41 34.10 7.22
N CYS A 421 -15.70 32.98 7.19
CA CYS A 421 -15.61 32.05 8.32
C CYS A 421 -14.14 31.84 8.71
N LEU A 422 -13.85 31.86 10.00
CA LEU A 422 -12.59 31.41 10.55
C LEU A 422 -12.72 29.94 10.97
N ASP A 423 -12.07 29.04 10.25
CA ASP A 423 -12.05 27.63 10.63
C ASP A 423 -10.94 27.38 11.65
N ILE A 424 -11.31 26.86 12.80
CA ILE A 424 -10.38 26.39 13.81
C ILE A 424 -10.11 24.92 13.50
N ASP A 425 -9.12 24.69 12.65
CA ASP A 425 -8.73 23.35 12.22
C ASP A 425 -8.23 22.51 13.40
N MET A 426 -7.38 23.11 14.24
CA MET A 426 -6.90 22.49 15.48
C MET A 426 -6.80 23.50 16.60
N ILE A 427 -7.24 23.15 17.80
CA ILE A 427 -7.01 23.93 19.02
C ILE A 427 -6.70 23.03 20.20
N GLY A 428 -5.60 23.30 20.90
CA GLY A 428 -5.11 22.39 21.93
C GLY A 428 -4.33 23.08 23.02
N ILE A 429 -4.64 22.72 24.27
CA ILE A 429 -3.91 23.17 25.47
C ILE A 429 -3.09 22.00 26.01
N CYS A 430 -1.84 22.27 26.37
CA CYS A 430 -0.93 21.33 27.02
C CYS A 430 -1.56 20.73 28.28
N GLN A 431 -1.26 19.46 28.56
CA GLN A 431 -1.96 18.69 29.57
C GLN A 431 -1.86 19.32 30.97
N GLU A 432 -0.71 19.87 31.37
CA GLU A 432 -0.51 20.52 32.67
C GLU A 432 -1.30 21.83 32.85
N TRP A 433 -1.84 22.39 31.76
CA TRP A 433 -2.62 23.63 31.74
C TRP A 433 -4.14 23.38 31.63
N ARG A 434 -4.57 22.13 31.40
CA ARG A 434 -6.00 21.79 31.30
C ARG A 434 -6.72 22.00 32.65
N GLY A 435 -8.03 22.28 32.58
CA GLY A 435 -8.88 22.51 33.77
C GLY A 435 -8.83 23.94 34.34
N LYS A 436 -7.96 24.82 33.86
CA LYS A 436 -7.80 26.22 34.34
C LYS A 436 -8.64 27.25 33.55
N GLY A 437 -9.64 26.80 32.78
CA GLY A 437 -10.46 27.65 31.91
C GLY A 437 -9.72 28.25 30.70
N LEU A 438 -8.51 27.78 30.40
CA LEU A 438 -7.66 28.34 29.33
C LEU A 438 -8.18 28.02 27.91
N GLY A 439 -8.82 26.87 27.71
CA GLY A 439 -9.44 26.53 26.42
C GLY A 439 -10.56 27.50 26.03
N ARG A 440 -11.40 27.93 27.00
CA ARG A 440 -12.44 28.95 26.76
C ARG A 440 -11.82 30.30 26.37
N ARG A 441 -10.73 30.70 27.03
CA ARG A 441 -10.02 31.93 26.73
C ARG A 441 -9.33 31.88 25.36
N ALA A 442 -8.78 30.73 24.97
CA ALA A 442 -8.23 30.53 23.64
C ALA A 442 -9.28 30.62 22.53
N LEU A 443 -10.48 30.03 22.73
CA LEU A 443 -11.61 30.19 21.80
C LEU A 443 -12.03 31.66 21.65
N ALA A 444 -12.08 32.39 22.75
CA ALA A 444 -12.37 33.83 22.71
C ALA A 444 -11.30 34.64 21.98
N ALA A 445 -10.03 34.26 22.10
CA ALA A 445 -8.96 34.90 21.34
C ALA A 445 -9.12 34.64 19.83
N CYS A 446 -9.56 33.44 19.43
CA CYS A 446 -9.88 33.15 18.02
C CYS A 446 -11.08 33.98 17.53
N GLU A 447 -12.13 34.13 18.35
CA GLU A 447 -13.30 34.95 18.02
C GLU A 447 -12.96 36.43 17.87
N ASN A 448 -12.11 36.97 18.74
CA ASN A 448 -11.60 38.34 18.61
C ASN A 448 -10.78 38.51 17.34
N LEU A 449 -9.92 37.54 16.99
CA LEU A 449 -9.17 37.57 15.74
C LEU A 449 -10.11 37.54 14.51
N ALA A 450 -11.15 36.71 14.55
CA ALA A 450 -12.18 36.66 13.52
C ALA A 450 -12.89 38.03 13.37
N ALA A 451 -13.28 38.64 14.49
CA ALA A 451 -13.93 39.95 14.51
C ALA A 451 -13.01 41.06 13.97
N ASP A 452 -11.73 41.08 14.38
CA ASP A 452 -10.74 42.05 13.91
C ASP A 452 -10.49 41.92 12.40
N ARG A 453 -10.67 40.72 11.83
CA ARG A 453 -10.57 40.45 10.38
C ARG A 453 -11.89 40.58 9.62
N GLY A 454 -12.99 40.95 10.29
CA GLY A 454 -14.30 41.12 9.66
C GLY A 454 -14.97 39.82 9.23
N LEU A 455 -14.59 38.69 9.82
CA LEU A 455 -15.25 37.40 9.61
C LEU A 455 -16.52 37.31 10.46
N GLU A 456 -17.53 36.60 9.95
CA GLU A 456 -18.89 36.57 10.52
C GLU A 456 -19.14 35.32 11.37
N SER A 457 -18.33 34.27 11.22
CA SER A 457 -18.51 33.01 11.93
C SER A 457 -17.20 32.30 12.25
N LEU A 458 -17.26 31.40 13.24
CA LEU A 458 -16.23 30.41 13.52
C LEU A 458 -16.77 29.01 13.25
N SER A 459 -15.94 28.15 12.68
CA SER A 459 -16.20 26.72 12.58
C SER A 459 -15.10 25.89 13.23
N LEU A 460 -15.45 24.67 13.62
CA LEU A 460 -14.50 23.65 14.06
C LEU A 460 -15.08 22.25 13.85
N ILE A 461 -14.20 21.25 13.87
CA ILE A 461 -14.59 19.84 13.85
C ILE A 461 -14.35 19.23 15.23
N VAL A 462 -15.34 18.49 15.74
CA VAL A 462 -15.18 17.74 16.99
C VAL A 462 -15.69 16.31 16.85
N ALA A 463 -14.93 15.35 17.38
CA ALA A 463 -15.39 13.98 17.53
C ALA A 463 -16.44 13.88 18.65
N ASP A 464 -17.53 13.16 18.43
CA ASP A 464 -18.55 12.86 19.46
C ASP A 464 -17.97 12.12 20.69
N SER A 465 -16.88 11.38 20.50
CA SER A 465 -16.13 10.71 21.56
C SER A 465 -15.40 11.70 22.48
N ASN A 466 -15.03 12.90 22.00
CA ASN A 466 -14.42 13.95 22.81
C ASN A 466 -15.48 14.79 23.52
N ARG A 467 -16.17 14.17 24.49
CA ARG A 467 -17.29 14.79 25.22
C ARG A 467 -16.91 16.09 25.91
N ALA A 468 -15.69 16.18 26.45
CA ALA A 468 -15.20 17.38 27.12
C ALA A 468 -15.06 18.56 26.14
N ALA A 469 -14.48 18.34 24.96
CA ALA A 469 -14.39 19.35 23.92
C ALA A 469 -15.77 19.74 23.38
N ALA A 470 -16.62 18.75 23.06
CA ALA A 470 -17.97 19.00 22.56
C ALA A 470 -18.82 19.80 23.57
N GLN A 471 -18.72 19.50 24.87
CA GLN A 471 -19.38 20.28 25.93
C GLN A 471 -18.79 21.68 26.06
N LEU A 472 -17.46 21.82 26.00
CA LEU A 472 -16.80 23.12 26.03
C LEU A 472 -17.27 24.01 24.89
N TYR A 473 -17.22 23.52 23.65
CA TYR A 473 -17.62 24.25 22.45
C TYR A 473 -19.11 24.61 22.51
N GLY A 474 -19.98 23.67 22.90
CA GLY A 474 -21.40 23.95 23.12
C GLY A 474 -21.64 25.03 24.17
N SER A 475 -20.91 25.00 25.29
CA SER A 475 -21.00 26.04 26.33
C SER A 475 -20.51 27.42 25.87
N TYR A 476 -19.74 27.47 24.77
CA TYR A 476 -19.23 28.69 24.16
C TYR A 476 -20.10 29.16 22.98
N GLY A 477 -21.23 28.50 22.70
CA GLY A 477 -22.20 28.89 21.68
C GLY A 477 -22.09 28.16 20.35
N PHE A 478 -21.13 27.23 20.20
CA PHE A 478 -21.05 26.42 18.97
C PHE A 478 -22.24 25.45 18.88
N CYS A 479 -22.88 25.43 17.72
CA CYS A 479 -24.00 24.54 17.41
C CYS A 479 -23.59 23.49 16.39
N LYS A 480 -24.05 22.25 16.55
CA LYS A 480 -23.86 21.19 15.54
C LYS A 480 -24.64 21.54 14.27
N LYS A 481 -23.96 21.53 13.12
CA LYS A 481 -24.58 21.83 11.82
C LYS A 481 -24.75 20.58 10.98
N GLU A 482 -23.63 19.90 10.74
CA GLU A 482 -23.59 18.77 9.82
C GLU A 482 -22.84 17.60 10.48
N PRO A 483 -23.37 16.37 10.40
CA PRO A 483 -22.62 15.19 10.76
C PRO A 483 -21.49 15.01 9.74
N GLY A 484 -20.25 15.00 10.24
CA GLY A 484 -19.10 14.56 9.47
C GLY A 484 -19.06 13.04 9.33
N ARG A 485 -17.96 12.57 8.75
CA ARG A 485 -17.73 11.15 8.46
C ARG A 485 -17.79 10.29 9.73
N GLN A 486 -18.47 9.16 9.63
CA GLN A 486 -18.53 8.15 10.70
C GLN A 486 -17.37 7.17 10.54
N TRP A 487 -16.69 6.88 11.65
CA TRP A 487 -15.52 6.03 11.68
C TRP A 487 -15.74 4.79 12.54
N PHE A 488 -15.19 3.70 12.05
CA PHE A 488 -15.14 2.42 12.73
C PHE A 488 -13.69 1.98 12.89
N ALA A 489 -13.39 1.19 13.91
CA ALA A 489 -12.11 0.51 14.07
C ALA A 489 -12.28 -0.97 13.73
N ALA A 490 -11.28 -1.52 13.06
CA ALA A 490 -11.11 -2.94 12.88
C ALA A 490 -10.26 -3.50 14.01
N GLU A 491 -10.85 -4.40 14.81
CA GLU A 491 -10.16 -5.14 15.86
C GLU A 491 -9.91 -6.57 15.34
N ALA A 492 -8.65 -6.97 15.24
CA ALA A 492 -8.30 -8.35 14.88
C ALA A 492 -8.66 -9.30 16.03
N GLU A 493 -9.30 -10.44 15.74
CA GLU A 493 -9.52 -11.47 16.75
C GLU A 493 -8.16 -12.13 17.11
N ASN A 494 -7.70 -11.91 18.35
CA ASN A 494 -6.39 -12.33 18.87
C ASN A 494 -5.92 -13.71 18.35
N GLY A 495 -4.69 -13.76 17.84
CA GLY A 495 -3.94 -15.00 17.58
C GLY A 495 -4.02 -15.59 16.17
N LYS A 496 -4.97 -15.19 15.32
CA LYS A 496 -5.22 -15.90 14.04
C LYS A 496 -4.55 -15.31 12.80
N GLU A 497 -4.07 -14.06 12.84
CA GLU A 497 -3.29 -13.50 11.72
C GLU A 497 -1.91 -14.16 11.57
N LYS A 498 -1.30 -14.61 12.68
CA LYS A 498 0.02 -15.23 12.68
C LYS A 498 0.04 -16.68 12.17
N GLU A 499 -1.11 -17.37 12.18
CA GLU A 499 -1.19 -18.79 11.78
C GLU A 499 -1.16 -18.97 10.25
N MET A 500 -1.77 -18.08 9.46
CA MET A 500 -1.85 -18.26 8.00
C MET A 500 -0.61 -17.83 7.20
N ASP A 501 0.24 -16.95 7.74
CA ASP A 501 1.57 -16.71 7.15
C ASP A 501 2.42 -18.00 7.16
N GLY A 502 2.12 -18.91 8.08
CA GLY A 502 2.67 -20.27 8.13
C GLY A 502 2.00 -21.24 7.15
N GLU A 503 0.71 -21.08 6.80
CA GLU A 503 -0.06 -22.07 6.03
C GLU A 503 0.05 -21.97 4.50
N MET A 504 0.72 -20.95 3.94
CA MET A 504 1.23 -21.07 2.55
C MET A 504 2.38 -22.09 2.40
N SER A 505 2.75 -22.76 3.50
CA SER A 505 3.53 -24.02 3.52
C SER A 505 2.68 -25.28 3.31
N GLY A 506 1.35 -25.13 3.14
CA GLY A 506 0.44 -26.21 2.80
C GLY A 506 0.87 -26.90 1.50
N LYS A 507 1.36 -28.13 1.64
CA LYS A 507 1.54 -29.07 0.52
C LYS A 507 0.25 -29.06 -0.31
N PRO A 508 0.30 -29.01 -1.65
CA PRO A 508 -0.79 -29.59 -2.41
C PRO A 508 -0.80 -31.07 -2.06
N GLU A 509 -1.74 -31.49 -1.21
CA GLU A 509 -2.07 -32.90 -1.13
C GLU A 509 -2.44 -33.36 -2.54
N LYS A 510 -1.67 -34.34 -2.99
CA LYS A 510 -1.86 -35.07 -4.23
C LYS A 510 -3.28 -35.62 -4.29
N ASN A 511 -3.84 -35.72 -5.48
CA ASN A 511 -4.46 -36.97 -5.92
C ASN A 511 -4.48 -37.06 -7.45
N ALA A 512 -3.92 -38.18 -7.92
CA ALA A 512 -3.99 -38.84 -9.23
C ALA A 512 -3.70 -38.02 -10.50
#